data_AF-F0JE54-F1
#
_entry.id   AF-F0JE54-F1
#
_cell.length_a   1.000
_cell.length_b   1.000
_cell.length_c   1.000
_cell.angle_alpha   90.00
_cell.angle_beta   90.00
_cell.angle_gamma   90.00
#
_symmetry.space_group_name_H-M   'P 1'
#
loop_
_entity.id
_entity.type
_entity.pdbx_description
1 polymer ?
#
loop_
_entity_poly.entity_id
_entity_poly.type
_entity_poly.pdbx_seq_one_letter_code
_entity_poly.pdbx_strand_id
1 'polypeptide(L)'
;MKKCIAMLLIASVLAAAGCAKVMGPYYLEQEQYEEGIKVMGGQLKENPEDAASAYYVGRYYLALNKPKDGLPYLNEAVRLAPDNADYVFWTGVAYWAMMDFDRERAAYEKAISLDPKHISAHLYLGHGYIDRGQWAKALKQYDVVLELDPYNPEALYNRARALGKLDKKSDEIAAWKQFLEFYPDGSMAMTATEQLNLHGDFTYRNYIIGKRNVTLRGMTFKSGTSAPDADDRASLEVLSAMMQANKSLAVNMIVYVKGNASLAKARAIAMRDYMLNGHPDVDRNRLPLSWFGTAERVQVGDKTFALDQSVNFITEVR
;
A
#
# COMPACT_ATOMS: atom_id res chain seq x y z
N MET A 1 -27.54 -41.60 39.15
CA MET A 1 -27.69 -40.14 38.95
C MET A 1 -26.39 -39.35 38.80
N LYS A 2 -25.17 -39.93 38.85
CA LYS A 2 -23.90 -39.18 38.69
C LYS A 2 -23.32 -39.13 37.26
N LYS A 3 -23.95 -39.77 36.26
CA LYS A 3 -23.44 -39.82 34.87
C LYS A 3 -24.10 -38.83 33.88
N CYS A 4 -25.22 -38.19 34.22
CA CYS A 4 -25.90 -37.25 33.31
C CYS A 4 -25.45 -35.79 33.45
N ILE A 5 -24.82 -35.41 34.56
CA ILE A 5 -24.38 -34.01 34.78
C ILE A 5 -23.10 -33.69 33.98
N ALA A 6 -22.22 -34.67 33.78
CA ALA A 6 -20.99 -34.49 33.01
C ALA A 6 -21.23 -34.28 31.50
N MET A 7 -22.36 -34.77 30.96
CA MET A 7 -22.65 -34.71 29.52
C MET A 7 -23.31 -33.39 29.10
N LEU A 8 -23.99 -32.68 30.01
CA LEU A 8 -24.55 -31.35 29.75
C LEU A 8 -23.50 -30.23 29.81
N LEU A 9 -22.48 -30.35 30.66
CA LEU A 9 -21.37 -29.38 30.72
C LEU A 9 -20.47 -29.42 29.48
N ILE A 10 -20.38 -30.58 28.81
CA ILE A 10 -19.56 -30.72 27.59
C ILE A 10 -20.28 -30.07 26.38
N ALA A 11 -21.63 -30.08 26.36
CA ALA A 11 -22.40 -29.50 25.26
C ALA A 11 -22.44 -27.96 25.26
N SER A 12 -22.41 -27.31 26.44
CA SER A 12 -22.38 -25.84 26.53
C SER A 12 -21.00 -25.23 26.25
N VAL A 13 -19.91 -25.94 26.61
CA VAL A 13 -18.53 -25.48 26.36
C VAL A 13 -18.18 -25.53 24.86
N LEU A 14 -18.70 -26.52 24.12
CA LEU A 14 -18.47 -26.65 22.67
C LEU A 14 -19.22 -25.59 21.84
N ALA A 15 -20.37 -25.10 22.30
CA ALA A 15 -21.11 -24.03 21.62
C ALA A 15 -20.44 -22.65 21.80
N ALA A 16 -19.84 -22.39 22.97
CA ALA A 16 -19.19 -21.11 23.27
C ALA A 16 -17.93 -20.85 22.43
N ALA A 17 -17.10 -21.88 22.21
CA ALA A 17 -15.86 -21.75 21.44
C ALA A 17 -16.09 -21.41 19.95
N GLY A 18 -17.21 -21.86 19.38
CA GLY A 18 -17.61 -21.49 18.02
C GLY A 18 -18.09 -20.04 17.91
N CYS A 19 -18.76 -19.53 18.95
CA CYS A 19 -19.27 -18.17 18.99
C CYS A 19 -18.16 -17.12 19.03
N ALA A 20 -17.08 -17.33 19.78
CA ALA A 20 -15.98 -16.37 19.86
C ALA A 20 -15.28 -16.14 18.52
N LYS A 21 -15.11 -17.21 17.72
CA LYS A 21 -14.50 -17.14 16.38
C LYS A 21 -15.34 -16.39 15.34
N VAL A 22 -16.65 -16.25 15.57
CA VAL A 22 -17.57 -15.54 14.68
C VAL A 22 -17.84 -14.12 15.19
N MET A 23 -18.14 -13.97 16.48
CA MET A 23 -18.47 -12.67 17.07
C MET A 23 -17.23 -11.78 17.22
N GLY A 24 -16.07 -12.37 17.52
CA GLY A 24 -14.80 -11.67 17.64
C GLY A 24 -14.47 -10.78 16.42
N PRO A 25 -14.35 -11.37 15.22
CA PRO A 25 -14.13 -10.60 13.99
C PRO A 25 -15.30 -9.66 13.68
N TYR A 26 -16.54 -10.09 13.91
CA TYR A 26 -17.73 -9.29 13.62
C TYR A 26 -17.68 -7.90 14.28
N TYR A 27 -17.40 -7.83 15.58
CA TYR A 27 -17.35 -6.53 16.27
C TYR A 27 -16.12 -5.70 15.87
N LEU A 28 -15.02 -6.33 15.45
CA LEU A 28 -13.86 -5.61 14.89
C LEU A 28 -14.23 -4.97 13.55
N GLU A 29 -14.87 -5.73 12.65
CA GLU A 29 -15.26 -5.28 11.31
C GLU A 29 -16.33 -4.19 11.34
N GLN A 30 -17.26 -4.25 12.30
CA GLN A 30 -18.30 -3.22 12.48
C GLN A 30 -17.83 -2.03 13.34
N GLU A 31 -16.57 -2.02 13.78
CA GLU A 31 -15.99 -1.01 14.68
C GLU A 31 -16.77 -0.84 16.00
N GLN A 32 -17.45 -1.89 16.45
CA GLN A 32 -18.29 -1.92 17.65
C GLN A 32 -17.51 -2.45 18.86
N TYR A 33 -16.39 -1.82 19.17
CA TYR A 33 -15.41 -2.33 20.12
C TYR A 33 -15.94 -2.44 21.55
N GLU A 34 -16.68 -1.44 22.04
CA GLU A 34 -17.23 -1.44 23.39
C GLU A 34 -18.27 -2.55 23.60
N GLU A 35 -19.16 -2.77 22.63
CA GLU A 35 -20.12 -3.88 22.71
C GLU A 35 -19.40 -5.22 22.56
N GLY A 36 -18.38 -5.31 21.70
CA GLY A 36 -17.49 -6.45 21.61
C GLY A 36 -16.83 -6.80 22.95
N ILE A 37 -16.32 -5.81 23.69
CA ILE A 37 -15.76 -6.00 25.04
C ILE A 37 -16.82 -6.53 26.00
N LYS A 38 -18.05 -5.99 25.96
CA LYS A 38 -19.13 -6.44 26.85
C LYS A 38 -19.54 -7.88 26.56
N VAL A 39 -19.72 -8.23 25.28
CA VAL A 39 -20.14 -9.58 24.86
C VAL A 39 -19.01 -10.58 25.11
N MET A 40 -17.83 -10.37 24.53
CA MET A 40 -16.70 -11.30 24.66
C MET A 40 -16.15 -11.33 26.09
N GLY A 41 -16.18 -10.21 26.81
CA GLY A 41 -15.83 -10.17 28.23
C GLY A 41 -16.84 -10.90 29.11
N GLY A 42 -18.12 -10.94 28.72
CA GLY A 42 -19.12 -11.81 29.34
C GLY A 42 -18.80 -13.29 29.11
N GLN A 43 -18.49 -13.66 27.87
CA GLN A 43 -18.09 -15.04 27.53
C GLN A 43 -16.84 -15.48 28.27
N LEU A 44 -15.82 -14.62 28.35
CA LEU A 44 -14.60 -14.90 29.11
C LEU A 44 -14.86 -15.07 30.61
N LYS A 45 -15.85 -14.37 31.17
CA LYS A 45 -16.25 -14.58 32.58
C LYS A 45 -16.95 -15.92 32.79
N GLU A 46 -17.77 -16.36 31.83
CA GLU A 46 -18.46 -17.66 31.87
C GLU A 46 -17.50 -18.82 31.62
N ASN A 47 -16.50 -18.62 30.76
CA ASN A 47 -15.44 -19.57 30.45
C ASN A 47 -14.06 -18.90 30.42
N PRO A 48 -13.37 -18.81 31.58
CA PRO A 48 -12.06 -18.16 31.68
C PRO A 48 -10.95 -18.82 30.86
N GLU A 49 -11.13 -20.06 30.41
CA GLU A 49 -10.15 -20.80 29.61
C GLU A 49 -10.36 -20.60 28.09
N ASP A 50 -11.28 -19.73 27.67
CA ASP A 50 -11.46 -19.38 26.27
C ASP A 50 -10.42 -18.35 25.79
N ALA A 51 -9.32 -18.87 25.24
CA ALA A 51 -8.24 -18.08 24.66
C ALA A 51 -8.71 -17.10 23.59
N ALA A 52 -9.72 -17.49 22.77
CA ALA A 52 -10.22 -16.63 21.70
C ALA A 52 -10.98 -15.42 22.26
N SER A 53 -11.81 -15.62 23.28
CA SER A 53 -12.49 -14.52 23.97
C SER A 53 -11.50 -13.54 24.60
N ALA A 54 -10.49 -14.04 25.31
CA ALA A 54 -9.41 -13.20 25.85
C ALA A 54 -8.69 -12.41 24.74
N TYR A 55 -8.34 -13.08 23.65
CA TYR A 55 -7.68 -12.46 22.49
C TYR A 55 -8.50 -11.30 21.92
N TYR A 56 -9.79 -11.51 21.63
CA TYR A 56 -10.63 -10.46 21.03
C TYR A 56 -10.87 -9.30 21.99
N VAL A 57 -11.08 -9.55 23.29
CA VAL A 57 -11.17 -8.48 24.30
C VAL A 57 -9.91 -7.62 24.28
N GLY A 58 -8.73 -8.26 24.26
CA GLY A 58 -7.45 -7.57 24.13
C GLY A 58 -7.34 -6.71 22.87
N ARG A 59 -7.79 -7.24 21.72
CA ARG A 59 -7.80 -6.52 20.44
C ARG A 59 -8.77 -5.34 20.40
N TYR A 60 -9.95 -5.44 21.01
CA TYR A 60 -10.87 -4.30 21.10
C TYR A 60 -10.28 -3.15 21.91
N TYR A 61 -9.61 -3.43 23.02
CA TYR A 61 -8.89 -2.40 23.77
C TYR A 61 -7.78 -1.75 22.95
N LEU A 62 -7.06 -2.51 22.12
CA LEU A 62 -6.10 -1.93 21.19
C LEU A 62 -6.75 -1.02 20.14
N ALA A 63 -7.89 -1.44 19.56
CA ALA A 63 -8.65 -0.62 18.62
C ALA A 63 -9.16 0.69 19.26
N LEU A 64 -9.45 0.68 20.56
CA LEU A 64 -9.78 1.86 21.36
C LEU A 64 -8.57 2.68 21.82
N ASN A 65 -7.37 2.38 21.31
CA ASN A 65 -6.10 3.01 21.70
C ASN A 65 -5.81 2.91 23.22
N LYS A 66 -6.20 1.78 23.84
CA LYS A 66 -5.98 1.47 25.26
C LYS A 66 -5.10 0.22 25.43
N PRO A 67 -3.83 0.25 24.98
CA PRO A 67 -2.98 -0.94 25.00
C PRO A 67 -2.67 -1.46 26.41
N LYS A 68 -2.65 -0.58 27.42
CA LYS A 68 -2.45 -0.98 28.83
C LYS A 68 -3.59 -1.84 29.36
N ASP A 69 -4.83 -1.58 28.92
CA ASP A 69 -6.01 -2.33 29.33
C ASP A 69 -6.14 -3.63 28.53
N GLY A 70 -5.71 -3.64 27.26
CA GLY A 70 -5.78 -4.81 26.38
C GLY A 70 -4.70 -5.87 26.61
N LEU A 71 -3.47 -5.45 26.93
CA LEU A 71 -2.33 -6.36 27.05
C LEU A 71 -2.55 -7.51 28.06
N PRO A 72 -3.16 -7.31 29.26
CA PRO A 72 -3.46 -8.41 30.17
C PRO A 72 -4.29 -9.53 29.53
N TYR A 73 -5.28 -9.18 28.70
CA TYR A 73 -6.12 -10.15 28.00
C TYR A 73 -5.36 -10.88 26.88
N LEU A 74 -4.50 -10.17 26.14
CA LEU A 74 -3.64 -10.78 25.12
C LEU A 74 -2.63 -11.75 25.75
N ASN A 75 -2.03 -11.38 26.89
CA ASN A 75 -1.15 -12.26 27.63
C ASN A 75 -1.88 -13.51 28.13
N GLU A 76 -3.13 -13.36 28.56
CA GLU A 76 -3.96 -14.50 28.96
C GLU A 76 -4.27 -15.42 27.78
N ALA A 77 -4.60 -14.86 26.61
CA ALA A 77 -4.78 -15.64 25.38
C ALA A 77 -3.50 -16.44 25.02
N VAL A 78 -2.33 -15.82 25.13
CA VAL A 78 -1.03 -16.49 24.92
C VAL A 78 -0.76 -17.54 26.00
N ARG A 79 -1.16 -17.32 27.25
CA ARG A 79 -1.02 -18.31 28.33
C ARG A 79 -1.86 -19.57 28.04
N LEU A 80 -3.10 -19.37 27.56
CA LEU A 80 -4.06 -20.42 27.27
C LEU A 80 -3.72 -21.18 25.97
N ALA A 81 -3.17 -20.49 24.96
CA ALA A 81 -2.77 -21.06 23.68
C ALA A 81 -1.36 -20.56 23.27
N PRO A 82 -0.29 -21.09 23.88
CA PRO A 82 1.08 -20.56 23.72
C PRO A 82 1.71 -20.82 22.35
N ASP A 83 1.11 -21.70 21.54
CA ASP A 83 1.51 -22.04 20.18
C ASP A 83 0.78 -21.23 19.10
N ASN A 84 -0.17 -20.37 19.49
CA ASN A 84 -0.87 -19.50 18.54
C ASN A 84 -0.03 -18.25 18.21
N ALA A 85 0.58 -18.24 17.03
CA ALA A 85 1.44 -17.16 16.57
C ALA A 85 0.72 -15.80 16.49
N ASP A 86 -0.55 -15.76 16.08
CA ASP A 86 -1.31 -14.51 15.98
C ASP A 86 -1.54 -13.89 17.36
N TYR A 87 -1.82 -14.70 18.39
CA TYR A 87 -1.99 -14.18 19.75
C TYR A 87 -0.70 -13.54 20.26
N VAL A 88 0.44 -14.17 20.00
CA VAL A 88 1.76 -13.62 20.33
C VAL A 88 2.04 -12.34 19.53
N PHE A 89 1.74 -12.32 18.23
CA PHE A 89 1.90 -11.14 17.38
C PHE A 89 1.15 -9.93 17.94
N TRP A 90 -0.10 -10.10 18.37
CA TRP A 90 -0.89 -8.99 18.93
C TRP A 90 -0.36 -8.48 20.28
N THR A 91 0.35 -9.30 21.08
CA THR A 91 1.10 -8.75 22.23
C THR A 91 2.20 -7.81 21.78
N GLY A 92 2.87 -8.10 20.66
CA GLY A 92 3.86 -7.22 20.04
C GLY A 92 3.27 -5.88 19.60
N VAL A 93 2.08 -5.90 18.99
CA VAL A 93 1.33 -4.68 18.64
C VAL A 93 1.00 -3.85 19.88
N ALA A 94 0.59 -4.50 20.98
CA ALA A 94 0.33 -3.81 22.25
C ALA A 94 1.61 -3.18 22.83
N TYR A 95 2.74 -3.88 22.78
CA TYR A 95 4.04 -3.36 23.21
C TYR A 95 4.50 -2.17 22.36
N TRP A 96 4.34 -2.26 21.03
CA TRP A 96 4.62 -1.14 20.12
C TRP A 96 3.82 0.11 20.50
N ALA A 97 2.51 -0.03 20.73
CA ALA A 97 1.64 1.08 21.10
C ALA A 97 1.99 1.71 22.46
N MET A 98 2.70 0.97 23.32
CA MET A 98 3.25 1.48 24.59
C MET A 98 4.70 1.96 24.48
N MET A 99 5.28 1.97 23.27
CA MET A 99 6.68 2.29 22.99
C MET A 99 7.68 1.33 23.67
N ASP A 100 7.25 0.11 24.01
CA ASP A 100 8.12 -0.94 24.53
C ASP A 100 8.73 -1.75 23.38
N PHE A 101 9.72 -1.12 22.76
CA PHE A 101 10.39 -1.60 21.55
C PHE A 101 11.20 -2.89 21.74
N ASP A 102 11.58 -3.24 22.98
CA ASP A 102 12.31 -4.48 23.23
C ASP A 102 11.34 -5.68 23.28
N ARG A 103 10.21 -5.54 23.97
CA ARG A 103 9.18 -6.59 24.05
C ARG A 103 8.39 -6.72 22.75
N GLU A 104 8.19 -5.63 22.03
CA GLU A 104 7.62 -5.59 20.67
C GLU A 104 8.37 -6.54 19.72
N ARG A 105 9.68 -6.29 19.54
CA ARG A 105 10.53 -7.15 18.72
C ARG A 105 10.52 -8.61 19.17
N ALA A 106 10.65 -8.86 20.48
CA ALA A 106 10.68 -10.22 21.01
C ALA A 106 9.37 -10.98 20.74
N ALA A 107 8.22 -10.29 20.81
CA ALA A 107 6.93 -10.87 20.47
C ALA A 107 6.82 -11.18 18.97
N TYR A 108 7.26 -10.29 18.08
CA TYR A 108 7.26 -10.57 16.63
C TYR A 108 8.20 -11.70 16.25
N GLU A 109 9.41 -11.74 16.81
CA GLU A 109 10.37 -12.84 16.60
C GLU A 109 9.81 -14.18 17.13
N LYS A 110 9.09 -14.16 18.25
CA LYS A 110 8.40 -15.36 18.77
C LYS A 110 7.22 -15.77 17.88
N ALA A 111 6.43 -14.83 17.36
CA ALA A 111 5.35 -15.14 16.42
C ALA A 111 5.90 -15.82 15.15
N ILE A 112 7.01 -15.31 14.61
CA ILE A 112 7.71 -15.90 13.44
C ILE A 112 8.26 -17.29 13.76
N SER A 113 8.76 -17.53 14.99
CA SER A 113 9.27 -18.86 15.34
C SER A 113 8.17 -19.91 15.50
N LEU A 114 6.96 -19.48 15.89
CA LEU A 114 5.76 -20.32 15.95
C LEU A 114 5.16 -20.56 14.55
N ASP A 115 5.09 -19.52 13.73
CA ASP A 115 4.65 -19.58 12.34
C ASP A 115 5.59 -18.79 11.42
N PRO A 116 6.53 -19.46 10.74
CA PRO A 116 7.46 -18.83 9.80
C PRO A 116 6.81 -18.19 8.58
N LYS A 117 5.49 -18.36 8.37
CA LYS A 117 4.72 -17.75 7.28
C LYS A 117 3.81 -16.61 7.76
N HIS A 118 3.98 -16.15 9.01
CA HIS A 118 3.15 -15.08 9.57
C HIS A 118 3.51 -13.72 8.95
N ILE A 119 2.83 -13.36 7.85
CA ILE A 119 3.08 -12.15 7.05
C ILE A 119 3.16 -10.89 7.92
N SER A 120 2.17 -10.65 8.78
CA SER A 120 2.15 -9.43 9.61
C SER A 120 3.37 -9.35 10.55
N ALA A 121 3.79 -10.46 11.16
CA ALA A 121 4.93 -10.45 12.06
C ALA A 121 6.23 -10.10 11.33
N HIS A 122 6.44 -10.64 10.12
CA HIS A 122 7.56 -10.23 9.27
C HIS A 122 7.47 -8.75 8.87
N LEU A 123 6.30 -8.29 8.41
CA LEU A 123 6.08 -6.91 7.98
C LEU A 123 6.38 -5.90 9.09
N TYR A 124 5.79 -6.09 10.28
CA TYR A 124 5.97 -5.19 11.42
C TYR A 124 7.37 -5.30 12.04
N LEU A 125 7.99 -6.49 12.05
CA LEU A 125 9.40 -6.60 12.42
C LEU A 125 10.31 -5.84 11.44
N GLY A 126 9.99 -5.87 10.15
CA GLY A 126 10.62 -5.05 9.12
C GLY A 126 10.50 -3.56 9.42
N HIS A 127 9.30 -3.07 9.77
CA HIS A 127 9.07 -1.68 10.18
C HIS A 127 9.94 -1.30 11.39
N GLY A 128 9.95 -2.13 12.42
CA GLY A 128 10.79 -1.92 13.60
C GLY A 128 12.29 -1.85 13.25
N TYR A 129 12.77 -2.64 12.29
CA TYR A 129 14.15 -2.54 11.81
C TYR A 129 14.42 -1.25 11.03
N ILE A 130 13.48 -0.77 10.19
CA ILE A 130 13.58 0.54 9.52
C ILE A 130 13.73 1.67 10.53
N ASP A 131 12.88 1.71 11.56
CA ASP A 131 12.86 2.77 12.57
C ASP A 131 14.18 2.86 13.34
N ARG A 132 14.90 1.75 13.44
CA ARG A 132 16.23 1.64 14.08
C ARG A 132 17.39 1.73 13.08
N GLY A 133 17.13 2.05 11.81
CA GLY A 133 18.13 2.15 10.75
C GLY A 133 18.79 0.83 10.33
N GLN A 134 18.19 -0.31 10.68
CA GLN A 134 18.70 -1.67 10.38
C GLN A 134 18.19 -2.16 9.01
N TRP A 135 18.47 -1.39 7.95
CA TRP A 135 17.92 -1.58 6.60
C TRP A 135 18.13 -2.99 6.02
N ALA A 136 19.30 -3.61 6.24
CA ALA A 136 19.59 -4.96 5.75
C ALA A 136 18.73 -6.04 6.42
N LYS A 137 18.37 -5.86 7.70
CA LYS A 137 17.48 -6.79 8.38
C LYS A 137 16.03 -6.57 7.95
N ALA A 138 15.62 -5.32 7.79
CA ALA A 138 14.30 -4.97 7.27
C ALA A 138 14.07 -5.55 5.87
N LEU A 139 15.04 -5.39 4.97
CA LEU A 139 14.99 -5.94 3.61
C LEU A 139 14.71 -7.45 3.62
N LYS A 140 15.41 -8.23 4.46
CA LYS A 140 15.15 -9.67 4.59
C LYS A 140 13.73 -9.99 5.02
N GLN A 141 13.14 -9.20 5.91
CA GLN A 141 11.75 -9.42 6.33
C GLN A 141 10.76 -9.09 5.21
N TYR A 142 10.97 -7.99 4.49
CA TYR A 142 10.12 -7.64 3.35
C TYR A 142 10.24 -8.62 2.19
N ASP A 143 11.44 -9.16 1.93
CA ASP A 143 11.61 -10.21 0.93
C ASP A 143 10.76 -11.44 1.28
N VAL A 144 10.74 -11.87 2.55
CA VAL A 144 9.85 -12.97 3.00
C VAL A 144 8.37 -12.62 2.85
N VAL A 145 7.97 -11.39 3.19
CA VAL A 145 6.58 -10.93 2.97
C VAL A 145 6.22 -11.04 1.48
N LEU A 146 7.10 -10.62 0.58
CA LEU A 146 6.84 -10.63 -0.87
C LEU A 146 6.92 -12.03 -1.49
N GLU A 147 7.60 -12.99 -0.84
CA GLU A 147 7.52 -14.41 -1.20
C GLU A 147 6.13 -14.99 -0.88
N LEU A 148 5.49 -14.52 0.20
CA LEU A 148 4.19 -15.02 0.67
C LEU A 148 3.00 -14.24 0.09
N ASP A 149 3.14 -12.94 -0.08
CA ASP A 149 2.19 -11.99 -0.66
C ASP A 149 2.93 -11.04 -1.62
N PRO A 150 3.09 -11.43 -2.90
CA PRO A 150 3.84 -10.68 -3.89
C PRO A 150 3.31 -9.27 -4.18
N TYR A 151 2.07 -8.99 -3.77
CA TYR A 151 1.41 -7.72 -4.03
C TYR A 151 1.35 -6.85 -2.77
N ASN A 152 1.97 -7.24 -1.65
CA ASN A 152 1.87 -6.45 -0.43
C ASN A 152 2.40 -5.00 -0.62
N PRO A 153 1.56 -3.95 -0.53
CA PRO A 153 1.96 -2.59 -0.88
C PRO A 153 3.02 -2.03 0.07
N GLU A 154 2.90 -2.30 1.37
CA GLU A 154 3.86 -1.84 2.38
C GLU A 154 5.22 -2.51 2.22
N ALA A 155 5.26 -3.82 1.97
CA ALA A 155 6.52 -4.53 1.76
C ALA A 155 7.20 -4.12 0.44
N LEU A 156 6.46 -3.97 -0.66
CA LEU A 156 7.00 -3.46 -1.94
C LEU A 156 7.64 -2.08 -1.76
N TYR A 157 6.90 -1.16 -1.13
CA TYR A 157 7.35 0.20 -0.89
C TYR A 157 8.58 0.25 0.04
N ASN A 158 8.53 -0.45 1.17
CA ASN A 158 9.62 -0.43 2.15
C ASN A 158 10.84 -1.24 1.72
N ARG A 159 10.69 -2.25 0.86
CA ARG A 159 11.79 -2.94 0.20
C ARG A 159 12.59 -1.96 -0.66
N ALA A 160 11.93 -1.17 -1.50
CA ALA A 160 12.60 -0.17 -2.34
C ALA A 160 13.33 0.88 -1.48
N ARG A 161 12.70 1.38 -0.41
CA ARG A 161 13.36 2.28 0.57
C ARG A 161 14.60 1.65 1.21
N ALA A 162 14.50 0.39 1.63
CA ALA A 162 15.62 -0.30 2.24
C ALA A 162 16.79 -0.49 1.25
N LEU A 163 16.50 -0.80 -0.02
CA LEU A 163 17.50 -0.91 -1.07
C LEU A 163 18.22 0.43 -1.32
N GLY A 164 17.51 1.55 -1.36
CA GLY A 164 18.12 2.87 -1.52
C GLY A 164 18.99 3.26 -0.33
N LYS A 165 18.58 2.91 0.89
CA LYS A 165 19.40 3.13 2.10
C LYS A 165 20.64 2.25 2.18
N LEU A 166 20.65 1.14 1.43
CA LEU A 166 21.79 0.25 1.29
C LEU A 166 22.64 0.56 0.04
N ASP A 167 22.36 1.68 -0.65
CA ASP A 167 23.04 2.11 -1.89
C ASP A 167 22.98 1.08 -3.03
N LYS A 168 21.93 0.25 -3.04
CA LYS A 168 21.67 -0.74 -4.10
C LYS A 168 20.84 -0.14 -5.22
N LYS A 169 21.40 0.85 -5.90
CA LYS A 169 20.68 1.70 -6.87
C LYS A 169 19.92 0.94 -7.96
N SER A 170 20.52 -0.07 -8.58
CA SER A 170 19.84 -0.85 -9.64
C SER A 170 18.59 -1.56 -9.12
N ASP A 171 18.71 -2.15 -7.94
CA ASP A 171 17.67 -2.94 -7.31
C ASP A 171 16.57 -2.03 -6.77
N GLU A 172 16.93 -0.86 -6.23
CA GLU A 172 16.00 0.18 -5.82
C GLU A 172 15.12 0.65 -6.97
N ILE A 173 15.72 1.00 -8.12
CA ILE A 173 14.97 1.43 -9.32
C ILE A 173 13.98 0.33 -9.75
N ALA A 174 14.43 -0.92 -9.79
CA ALA A 174 13.56 -2.04 -10.13
C ALA A 174 12.41 -2.21 -9.12
N ALA A 175 12.69 -2.09 -7.83
CA ALA A 175 11.69 -2.19 -6.77
C ALA A 175 10.67 -1.05 -6.81
N TRP A 176 11.09 0.20 -7.08
CA TRP A 176 10.17 1.32 -7.25
C TRP A 176 9.24 1.13 -8.46
N LYS A 177 9.78 0.62 -9.57
CA LYS A 177 8.97 0.31 -10.76
C LYS A 177 7.97 -0.80 -10.49
N GLN A 178 8.38 -1.85 -9.78
CA GLN A 178 7.48 -2.93 -9.37
C GLN A 178 6.35 -2.41 -8.47
N PHE A 179 6.66 -1.56 -7.50
CA PHE A 179 5.62 -0.93 -6.66
C PHE A 179 4.63 -0.12 -7.50
N LEU A 180 5.12 0.74 -8.41
CA LEU A 180 4.30 1.61 -9.26
C LEU A 180 3.51 0.85 -10.33
N GLU A 181 3.90 -0.37 -10.67
CA GLU A 181 3.15 -1.23 -11.58
C GLU A 181 1.84 -1.70 -10.94
N PHE A 182 1.87 -2.03 -9.65
CA PHE A 182 0.67 -2.47 -8.91
C PHE A 182 -0.10 -1.32 -8.26
N TYR A 183 0.62 -0.29 -7.79
CA TYR A 183 0.08 0.82 -7.01
C TYR A 183 0.52 2.17 -7.62
N PRO A 184 -0.02 2.56 -8.80
CA PRO A 184 0.35 3.79 -9.48
C PRO A 184 -0.32 5.05 -8.90
N ASP A 185 -1.04 4.96 -7.78
CA ASP A 185 -1.80 6.07 -7.20
C ASP A 185 -1.58 6.28 -5.68
N GLY A 186 -2.01 7.46 -5.21
CA GLY A 186 -1.86 7.85 -3.81
C GLY A 186 -0.48 8.39 -3.42
N SER A 187 -0.32 8.68 -2.13
CA SER A 187 0.87 9.36 -1.59
C SER A 187 2.16 8.54 -1.74
N MET A 188 2.05 7.22 -1.57
CA MET A 188 3.18 6.31 -1.76
C MET A 188 3.64 6.28 -3.22
N ALA A 189 2.71 6.27 -4.20
CA ALA A 189 3.06 6.32 -5.62
C ALA A 189 3.75 7.63 -6.00
N MET A 190 3.27 8.76 -5.47
CA MET A 190 3.92 10.06 -5.69
C MET A 190 5.36 10.04 -5.16
N THR A 191 5.56 9.54 -3.94
CA THR A 191 6.90 9.46 -3.33
C THR A 191 7.81 8.49 -4.09
N ALA A 192 7.30 7.31 -4.46
CA ALA A 192 8.04 6.32 -5.25
C ALA A 192 8.47 6.89 -6.61
N THR A 193 7.59 7.65 -7.27
CA THR A 193 7.89 8.34 -8.53
C THR A 193 8.98 9.38 -8.37
N GLU A 194 8.96 10.16 -7.28
CA GLU A 194 10.02 11.12 -6.97
C GLU A 194 11.38 10.42 -6.78
N GLN A 195 11.41 9.30 -6.05
CA GLN A 195 12.64 8.50 -5.90
C GLN A 195 13.15 7.98 -7.25
N LEU A 196 12.26 7.48 -8.11
CA LEU A 196 12.61 7.00 -9.44
C LEU A 196 13.20 8.13 -10.32
N ASN A 197 12.57 9.31 -10.31
CA ASN A 197 13.00 10.47 -11.08
C ASN A 197 14.34 11.05 -10.58
N LEU A 198 14.67 10.94 -9.27
CA LEU A 198 16.00 11.30 -8.74
C LEU A 198 17.13 10.47 -9.36
N HIS A 199 16.82 9.24 -9.81
CA HIS A 199 17.75 8.38 -10.54
C HIS A 199 17.78 8.63 -12.05
N GLY A 200 16.93 9.54 -12.55
CA GLY A 200 16.80 9.83 -13.98
C GLY A 200 15.93 8.83 -14.74
N ASP A 201 15.20 7.95 -14.05
CA ASP A 201 14.18 7.11 -14.66
C ASP A 201 12.83 7.84 -14.60
N PHE A 202 12.24 8.07 -15.78
CA PHE A 202 10.98 8.79 -15.95
C PHE A 202 9.87 7.88 -16.49
N THR A 203 9.95 6.59 -16.18
CA THR A 203 8.87 5.62 -16.49
C THR A 203 7.56 6.03 -15.83
N TYR A 204 7.61 6.73 -14.70
CA TYR A 204 6.48 7.39 -14.08
C TYR A 204 6.84 8.84 -13.78
N ARG A 205 5.84 9.73 -13.79
CA ARG A 205 5.98 11.15 -13.46
C ARG A 205 4.76 11.65 -12.69
N ASN A 206 4.99 12.58 -11.76
CA ASN A 206 3.93 13.27 -11.04
C ASN A 206 3.51 14.52 -11.81
N TYR A 207 2.21 14.74 -11.92
CA TYR A 207 1.61 15.90 -12.58
C TYR A 207 0.57 16.56 -11.68
N ILE A 208 0.50 17.88 -11.75
CA ILE A 208 -0.59 18.66 -11.15
C ILE A 208 -1.66 18.86 -12.23
N ILE A 209 -2.75 18.11 -12.12
CA ILE A 209 -3.88 18.14 -13.05
C ILE A 209 -5.10 18.71 -12.33
N GLY A 210 -5.47 19.94 -12.69
CA GLY A 210 -6.44 20.75 -11.96
C GLY A 210 -5.93 21.06 -10.55
N LYS A 211 -6.60 20.48 -9.55
CA LYS A 211 -6.24 20.60 -8.12
C LYS A 211 -5.71 19.29 -7.54
N ARG A 212 -5.43 18.29 -8.39
CA ARG A 212 -5.02 16.95 -7.96
C ARG A 212 -3.61 16.67 -8.43
N ASN A 213 -2.84 16.03 -7.55
CA ASN A 213 -1.57 15.42 -7.93
C ASN A 213 -1.87 14.00 -8.39
N VAL A 214 -1.37 13.65 -9.58
CA VAL A 214 -1.54 12.33 -10.16
C VAL A 214 -0.20 11.80 -10.64
N THR A 215 0.07 10.55 -10.32
CA THR A 215 1.19 9.80 -10.90
C THR A 215 0.68 9.16 -12.18
N LEU A 216 1.36 9.43 -13.29
CA LEU A 216 1.06 8.82 -14.58
C LEU A 216 2.30 8.11 -15.09
N ARG A 217 2.09 6.98 -15.77
CA ARG A 217 3.16 6.33 -16.52
C ARG A 217 3.59 7.26 -17.65
N GLY A 218 4.89 7.30 -17.93
CA GLY A 218 5.46 8.06 -19.05
C GLY A 218 5.02 7.43 -20.37
N MET A 219 4.57 8.27 -21.31
CA MET A 219 4.10 7.78 -22.60
C MET A 219 5.27 7.36 -23.49
N THR A 220 5.24 6.11 -23.94
CA THR A 220 6.12 5.57 -24.96
C THR A 220 5.35 5.33 -26.26
N PHE A 221 6.10 5.23 -27.36
CA PHE A 221 5.55 5.08 -28.69
C PHE A 221 6.28 3.96 -29.40
N LYS A 222 5.54 3.20 -30.22
CA LYS A 222 6.18 2.20 -31.08
C LYS A 222 7.20 2.89 -31.98
N SER A 223 8.39 2.29 -32.08
CA SER A 223 9.54 2.88 -32.78
C SER A 223 9.17 3.39 -34.18
N GLY A 224 9.50 4.65 -34.46
CA GLY A 224 9.21 5.30 -35.74
C GLY A 224 7.73 5.64 -36.01
N THR A 225 6.81 5.33 -35.10
CA THR A 225 5.37 5.59 -35.29
C THR A 225 4.85 6.71 -34.39
N SER A 226 3.63 7.17 -34.69
CA SER A 226 2.85 8.07 -33.85
C SER A 226 1.96 7.35 -32.83
N ALA A 227 1.88 6.02 -32.87
CA ALA A 227 0.97 5.26 -32.03
C ALA A 227 1.55 5.08 -30.62
N PRO A 228 0.82 5.47 -29.56
CA PRO A 228 1.23 5.20 -28.19
C PRO A 228 1.23 3.69 -27.93
N ASP A 229 2.12 3.25 -27.04
CA ASP A 229 2.12 1.88 -26.56
C ASP A 229 0.77 1.55 -25.88
N ALA A 230 0.34 0.29 -25.95
CA ALA A 230 -0.92 -0.14 -25.39
C ALA A 230 -0.94 0.02 -23.87
N ASP A 231 0.18 -0.30 -23.23
CA ASP A 231 0.32 -0.25 -21.77
C ASP A 231 0.27 1.18 -21.22
N ASP A 232 0.57 2.17 -22.07
CA ASP A 232 0.60 3.59 -21.68
C ASP A 232 -0.76 4.27 -21.80
N ARG A 233 -1.72 3.65 -22.51
CA ARG A 233 -3.06 4.22 -22.70
C ARG A 233 -3.81 4.44 -21.39
N ALA A 234 -3.54 3.64 -20.36
CA ALA A 234 -4.17 3.78 -19.05
C ALA A 234 -3.99 5.19 -18.46
N SER A 235 -2.84 5.85 -18.68
CA SER A 235 -2.64 7.22 -18.19
C SER A 235 -3.49 8.25 -18.95
N LEU A 236 -3.72 8.03 -20.25
CA LEU A 236 -4.62 8.86 -21.05
C LEU A 236 -6.08 8.68 -20.60
N GLU A 237 -6.50 7.46 -20.26
CA GLU A 237 -7.83 7.19 -19.71
C GLU A 237 -8.05 7.90 -18.37
N VAL A 238 -7.05 7.90 -17.47
CA VAL A 238 -7.11 8.65 -16.21
C VAL A 238 -7.34 10.13 -16.48
N LEU A 239 -6.58 10.73 -17.41
CA LEU A 239 -6.76 12.14 -17.78
C LEU A 239 -8.14 12.41 -18.38
N SER A 240 -8.62 11.55 -19.30
CA SER A 240 -9.96 11.67 -19.89
C SER A 240 -11.05 11.61 -18.81
N ALA A 241 -10.97 10.65 -17.88
CA ALA A 241 -11.92 10.53 -16.77
C ALA A 241 -11.92 11.77 -15.86
N MET A 242 -10.73 12.31 -15.54
CA MET A 242 -10.63 13.56 -14.77
C MET A 242 -11.28 14.74 -15.50
N MET A 243 -11.12 14.83 -16.82
CA MET A 243 -11.72 15.87 -17.65
C MET A 243 -13.24 15.71 -17.79
N GLN A 244 -13.76 14.49 -17.85
CA GLN A 244 -15.20 14.27 -17.83
C GLN A 244 -15.80 14.70 -16.49
N ALA A 245 -15.16 14.32 -15.38
CA ALA A 245 -15.61 14.67 -14.03
C ALA A 245 -15.54 16.18 -13.76
N ASN A 246 -14.61 16.90 -14.39
CA ASN A 246 -14.46 18.34 -14.26
C ASN A 246 -14.54 19.06 -15.61
N LYS A 247 -15.71 19.60 -15.94
CA LYS A 247 -15.98 20.28 -17.22
C LYS A 247 -15.15 21.55 -17.46
N SER A 248 -14.57 22.16 -16.43
CA SER A 248 -13.69 23.32 -16.58
C SER A 248 -12.20 22.94 -16.71
N LEU A 249 -11.84 21.69 -16.45
CA LEU A 249 -10.46 21.23 -16.55
C LEU A 249 -10.01 21.24 -18.02
N ALA A 250 -8.96 22.00 -18.31
CA ALA A 250 -8.23 21.95 -19.57
C ALA A 250 -6.78 21.52 -19.31
N VAL A 251 -6.28 20.60 -20.15
CA VAL A 251 -4.96 19.99 -20.01
C VAL A 251 -4.21 20.18 -21.32
N ASN A 252 -3.16 20.99 -21.31
CA ASN A 252 -2.24 21.13 -22.42
C ASN A 252 -1.32 19.91 -22.46
N MET A 253 -1.31 19.21 -23.58
CA MET A 253 -0.44 18.07 -23.84
C MET A 253 0.75 18.54 -24.66
N ILE A 254 1.95 18.36 -24.11
CA ILE A 254 3.20 18.82 -24.68
C ILE A 254 4.06 17.62 -25.07
N VAL A 255 4.40 17.50 -26.35
CA VAL A 255 5.17 16.35 -26.86
C VAL A 255 6.54 16.78 -27.35
N TYR A 256 7.58 16.09 -26.89
CA TYR A 256 8.96 16.33 -27.28
C TYR A 256 9.49 15.15 -28.08
N VAL A 257 10.10 15.44 -29.23
CA VAL A 257 10.89 14.45 -30.00
C VAL A 257 12.10 15.17 -30.60
N LYS A 258 13.27 14.97 -29.99
CA LYS A 258 14.52 15.59 -30.42
C LYS A 258 14.85 15.25 -31.87
N GLY A 259 15.10 16.29 -32.66
CA GLY A 259 15.38 16.19 -34.09
C GLY A 259 14.16 15.95 -34.97
N ASN A 260 12.94 15.83 -34.43
CA ASN A 260 11.75 15.51 -35.24
C ASN A 260 10.45 16.14 -34.71
N ALA A 261 10.32 17.46 -34.91
CA ALA A 261 9.11 18.21 -34.53
C ALA A 261 7.83 17.71 -35.23
N SER A 262 7.94 17.22 -36.47
CA SER A 262 6.82 16.66 -37.23
C SER A 262 6.27 15.39 -36.57
N LEU A 263 7.16 14.50 -36.10
CA LEU A 263 6.77 13.31 -35.34
C LEU A 263 6.18 13.68 -33.98
N ALA A 264 6.75 14.67 -33.29
CA ALA A 264 6.18 15.18 -32.05
C ALA A 264 4.73 15.67 -32.24
N LYS A 265 4.47 16.44 -33.30
CA LYS A 265 3.12 16.87 -33.68
C LYS A 265 2.19 15.71 -33.97
N ALA A 266 2.64 14.74 -34.77
CA ALA A 266 1.84 13.58 -35.14
C ALA A 266 1.43 12.76 -33.90
N ARG A 267 2.35 12.59 -32.94
CA ARG A 267 2.09 11.92 -31.66
C ARG A 267 1.12 12.68 -30.78
N ALA A 268 1.27 14.00 -30.68
CA ALA A 268 0.33 14.87 -29.94
C ALA A 268 -1.11 14.72 -30.48
N ILE A 269 -1.26 14.74 -31.80
CA ILE A 269 -2.56 14.55 -32.46
C ILE A 269 -3.12 13.15 -32.17
N ALA A 270 -2.31 12.11 -32.35
CA ALA A 270 -2.75 10.73 -32.13
C ALA A 270 -3.22 10.49 -30.69
N MET A 271 -2.52 11.02 -29.69
CA MET A 271 -2.94 10.89 -28.28
C MET A 271 -4.21 11.68 -27.98
N ARG A 272 -4.37 12.89 -28.53
CA ARG A 272 -5.62 13.64 -28.36
C ARG A 272 -6.79 12.91 -29.00
N ASP A 273 -6.62 12.42 -30.23
CA ASP A 273 -7.68 11.71 -30.94
C ASP A 273 -8.06 10.43 -30.18
N TYR A 274 -7.08 9.75 -29.56
CA TYR A 274 -7.33 8.65 -28.62
C TYR A 274 -8.16 9.12 -27.40
N MET A 275 -7.75 10.19 -26.72
CA MET A 275 -8.45 10.72 -25.55
C MET A 275 -9.88 11.18 -25.84
N LEU A 276 -10.16 11.66 -27.06
CA LEU A 276 -11.49 12.07 -27.49
C LEU A 276 -12.35 10.87 -27.91
N ASN A 277 -11.73 9.80 -28.40
CA ASN A 277 -12.43 8.61 -28.85
C ASN A 277 -12.90 7.78 -27.65
N GLY A 278 -14.21 7.64 -27.49
CA GLY A 278 -14.83 6.99 -26.31
C GLY A 278 -15.20 7.96 -25.18
N HIS A 279 -14.91 9.26 -25.33
CA HIS A 279 -15.11 10.27 -24.28
C HIS A 279 -15.82 11.53 -24.83
N PRO A 280 -17.11 11.45 -25.21
CA PRO A 280 -17.81 12.53 -25.94
C PRO A 280 -17.92 13.86 -25.17
N ASP A 281 -17.82 13.84 -23.84
CA ASP A 281 -17.87 15.04 -22.99
C ASP A 281 -16.52 15.78 -22.87
N VAL A 282 -15.45 15.22 -23.44
CA VAL A 282 -14.14 15.88 -23.49
C VAL A 282 -14.07 16.71 -24.77
N ASP A 283 -14.20 18.04 -24.65
CA ASP A 283 -14.06 18.95 -25.78
C ASP A 283 -12.59 19.04 -26.23
N ARG A 284 -12.35 18.94 -27.55
CA ARG A 284 -11.05 19.15 -28.20
C ARG A 284 -10.38 20.46 -27.78
N ASN A 285 -11.15 21.52 -27.53
CA ASN A 285 -10.67 22.83 -27.09
C ASN A 285 -10.12 22.85 -25.65
N ARG A 286 -10.37 21.79 -24.88
CA ARG A 286 -9.83 21.57 -23.54
C ARG A 286 -8.58 20.67 -23.55
N LEU A 287 -8.17 20.19 -24.72
CA LEU A 287 -6.93 19.45 -24.98
C LEU A 287 -6.05 20.21 -25.99
N PRO A 288 -5.58 21.43 -25.66
CA PRO A 288 -4.60 22.12 -26.48
C PRO A 288 -3.32 21.29 -26.60
N LEU A 289 -2.67 21.41 -27.76
CA LEU A 289 -1.47 20.64 -28.09
C LEU A 289 -0.30 21.56 -28.32
N SER A 290 0.82 21.22 -27.69
CA SER A 290 2.13 21.83 -27.94
C SER A 290 3.11 20.72 -28.36
N TRP A 291 4.05 21.03 -29.25
CA TRP A 291 5.05 20.05 -29.66
C TRP A 291 6.39 20.70 -29.99
N PHE A 292 7.48 19.98 -29.71
CA PHE A 292 8.84 20.48 -29.88
C PHE A 292 9.76 19.43 -30.51
N GLY A 293 10.63 19.91 -31.41
CA GLY A 293 11.70 19.12 -32.03
C GLY A 293 12.97 19.02 -31.18
N THR A 294 12.91 19.38 -29.90
CA THR A 294 14.03 19.39 -28.95
C THR A 294 13.79 18.36 -27.85
N ALA A 295 14.83 18.04 -27.09
CA ALA A 295 14.64 17.28 -25.85
C ALA A 295 13.89 18.12 -24.81
N GLU A 296 13.07 17.48 -23.98
CA GLU A 296 12.56 18.10 -22.75
C GLU A 296 13.70 18.21 -21.75
N ARG A 297 13.80 19.36 -21.06
CA ARG A 297 14.71 19.51 -19.92
C ARG A 297 13.92 19.40 -18.63
N VAL A 298 14.18 18.35 -17.86
CA VAL A 298 13.48 18.09 -16.59
C VAL A 298 14.47 18.30 -15.45
N GLN A 299 14.15 19.21 -14.54
CA GLN A 299 14.94 19.44 -13.34
C GLN A 299 14.38 18.59 -12.19
N VAL A 300 15.24 17.82 -11.53
CA VAL A 300 14.92 17.02 -10.35
C VAL A 300 15.99 17.28 -9.31
N GLY A 301 15.62 17.97 -8.23
CA GLY A 301 16.59 18.54 -7.28
C GLY A 301 17.62 19.43 -8.00
N ASP A 302 18.90 19.16 -7.76
CA ASP A 302 20.02 19.90 -8.35
C ASP A 302 20.45 19.38 -9.74
N LYS A 303 19.80 18.31 -10.25
CA LYS A 303 20.15 17.69 -11.53
C LYS A 303 19.17 18.09 -12.62
N THR A 304 19.68 18.24 -13.84
CA THR A 304 18.87 18.42 -15.05
C THR A 304 19.05 17.20 -15.94
N PHE A 305 17.95 16.58 -16.33
CA PHE A 305 17.89 15.48 -17.28
C PHE A 305 17.37 15.98 -18.63
N ALA A 306 17.89 15.41 -19.71
CA ALA A 306 17.40 15.67 -21.06
C ALA A 306 16.66 14.42 -21.56
N LEU A 307 15.36 14.55 -21.83
CA LEU A 307 14.54 13.48 -22.38
C LEU A 307 14.41 13.71 -23.88
N ASP A 308 15.07 12.87 -24.67
CA ASP A 308 15.04 12.96 -26.13
C ASP A 308 13.63 12.71 -26.69
N GLN A 309 12.79 11.98 -25.96
CA GLN A 309 11.37 11.78 -26.25
C GLN A 309 10.57 11.78 -24.95
N SER A 310 9.50 12.56 -24.89
CA SER A 310 8.61 12.58 -23.72
C SER A 310 7.25 13.22 -24.03
N VAL A 311 6.31 13.01 -23.13
CA VAL A 311 5.01 13.69 -23.09
C VAL A 311 4.88 14.32 -21.70
N ASN A 312 4.46 15.57 -21.67
CA ASN A 312 4.22 16.34 -20.45
C ASN A 312 2.79 16.90 -20.49
N PHE A 313 2.17 17.02 -19.31
CA PHE A 313 0.81 17.49 -19.13
C PHE A 313 0.80 18.69 -18.19
N ILE A 314 0.19 19.79 -18.62
CA ILE A 314 0.08 21.02 -17.84
C ILE A 314 -1.38 21.45 -17.77
N THR A 315 -1.85 21.73 -16.55
CA THR A 315 -3.17 22.35 -16.36
C THR A 315 -3.16 23.77 -16.89
N GLU A 316 -4.11 24.10 -17.77
CA GLU A 316 -4.32 25.49 -18.15
C GLU A 316 -5.10 26.21 -17.06
N VAL A 317 -4.52 27.29 -16.54
CA VAL A 317 -5.25 28.27 -15.73
C VAL A 317 -5.81 29.30 -16.70
N ARG A 318 -7.14 29.29 -16.89
CA ARG A 318 -7.85 30.35 -17.62
C ARG A 318 -8.28 31.46 -16.68
#